data_AF-A0A821DUU1-F1
#
_entry.id   AF-A0A821DUU1-F1
#
_cell.length_a   1.000
_cell.length_b   1.000
_cell.length_c   1.000
_cell.angle_alpha   90.00
_cell.angle_beta   90.00
_cell.angle_gamma   90.00
#
_symmetry.space_group_name_H-M   'P 1'
#
loop_
_entity.id
_entity.type
_entity.pdbx_description
1 polymer ?
#
loop_
_entity_poly.entity_id
_entity_poly.type
_entity_poly.pdbx_seq_one_letter_code
_entity_poly.pdbx_strand_id
1 'polypeptide(L)'
;MMKNILITGTNRGIGFGIVKYLVSNSPNFELIFADYRDANKSKIFLPLIEKAVTGERNVLQASIINISTTMSSITIASTLSYCAYDYQCSRAALNMYTVCLATELAKSNIFIALLHPGWVQTDMERKRASLNIDEASKNIINCITAMKNEHYGKLIDSTSGSKCDILPF
;
A
#
# COMPACT_ATOMS: atom_id res chain seq x y z
N MET A 1 -3.65 -21.89 -7.26
CA MET A 1 -4.29 -21.03 -6.25
C MET A 1 -4.36 -19.63 -6.86
N MET A 2 -5.56 -19.10 -7.07
CA MET A 2 -5.75 -17.77 -7.68
C MET A 2 -5.21 -16.69 -6.73
N LYS A 3 -4.57 -15.66 -7.29
CA LYS A 3 -4.02 -14.52 -6.53
C LYS A 3 -4.68 -13.26 -7.04
N ASN A 4 -5.34 -12.50 -6.16
CA ASN A 4 -5.97 -11.21 -6.52
C ASN A 4 -5.27 -10.09 -5.75
N ILE A 5 -4.82 -9.06 -6.46
CA ILE A 5 -4.10 -7.91 -5.87
C ILE A 5 -4.83 -6.63 -6.28
N LEU A 6 -5.26 -5.85 -5.30
CA LEU A 6 -5.80 -4.51 -5.49
C LEU A 6 -4.67 -3.49 -5.33
N ILE A 7 -4.46 -2.66 -6.35
CA ILE A 7 -3.43 -1.60 -6.33
C ILE A 7 -4.15 -0.26 -6.50
N THR A 8 -3.99 0.62 -5.51
CA THR A 8 -4.57 1.97 -5.55
C THR A 8 -3.59 2.96 -6.19
N GLY A 9 -4.09 4.07 -6.76
CA GLY A 9 -3.25 5.15 -7.27
C GLY A 9 -2.48 4.83 -8.57
N THR A 10 -3.04 4.00 -9.45
CA THR A 10 -2.36 3.46 -10.64
C THR A 10 -2.30 4.39 -11.86
N ASN A 11 -2.87 5.59 -11.78
CA ASN A 11 -2.91 6.54 -12.90
C ASN A 11 -1.50 7.00 -13.34
N ARG A 12 -0.52 7.07 -12.43
CA ARG A 12 0.89 7.44 -12.69
C ARG A 12 1.81 7.06 -11.53
N GLY A 13 3.12 7.13 -11.73
CA GLY A 13 4.12 6.92 -10.69
C GLY A 13 4.16 5.48 -10.17
N ILE A 14 4.26 5.31 -8.85
CA ILE A 14 4.50 4.01 -8.20
C ILE A 14 3.37 3.02 -8.48
N GLY A 15 2.10 3.43 -8.35
CA GLY A 15 0.96 2.54 -8.62
C GLY A 15 0.95 2.03 -10.07
N PHE A 16 1.32 2.87 -11.03
CA PHE A 16 1.45 2.47 -12.44
C PHE A 16 2.64 1.53 -12.67
N GLY A 17 3.79 1.81 -12.02
CA GLY A 17 4.99 0.98 -12.08
C GLY A 17 4.76 -0.44 -11.55
N ILE A 18 4.06 -0.58 -10.41
CA ILE A 18 3.71 -1.88 -9.84
C ILE A 18 2.83 -2.68 -10.80
N VAL A 19 1.80 -2.06 -11.40
CA VAL A 19 0.93 -2.71 -12.39
C VAL A 19 1.75 -3.18 -13.61
N LYS A 20 2.60 -2.31 -14.16
CA LYS A 20 3.44 -2.64 -15.31
C LYS A 20 4.39 -3.81 -15.00
N TYR A 21 5.00 -3.82 -13.82
CA TYR A 21 5.89 -4.90 -13.38
C TYR A 21 5.14 -6.22 -13.23
N LEU A 22 3.96 -6.23 -12.59
CA LEU A 22 3.17 -7.44 -12.39
C LEU A 22 2.68 -8.03 -13.71
N VAL A 23 2.18 -7.20 -14.63
CA VAL A 23 1.77 -7.63 -15.98
C VAL A 23 2.94 -8.22 -16.76
N SER A 24 4.14 -7.65 -16.63
CA SER A 24 5.31 -8.09 -17.39
C SER A 24 5.98 -9.36 -16.84
N ASN A 25 5.84 -9.62 -15.53
CA ASN A 25 6.62 -10.64 -14.83
C ASN A 25 5.78 -11.75 -14.17
N SER A 26 4.46 -11.78 -14.37
CA SER A 26 3.60 -12.80 -13.74
C SER A 26 2.36 -13.13 -14.58
N PRO A 27 2.33 -14.30 -15.25
CA PRO A 27 1.22 -14.69 -16.12
C PRO A 27 -0.04 -15.20 -15.39
N ASN A 28 -0.03 -15.29 -14.04
CA ASN A 28 -1.07 -15.99 -13.25
C ASN A 28 -1.93 -15.05 -12.37
N PHE A 29 -2.08 -13.77 -12.74
CA PHE A 29 -3.00 -12.84 -12.08
C PHE A 29 -4.23 -12.63 -12.96
N GLU A 30 -5.40 -13.05 -12.49
CA GLU A 30 -6.65 -13.00 -13.28
C GLU A 30 -7.40 -11.67 -13.13
N LEU A 31 -7.10 -10.87 -12.08
CA LEU A 31 -7.82 -9.62 -11.83
C LEU A 31 -6.95 -8.56 -11.11
N ILE A 32 -6.61 -7.50 -11.85
CA ILE A 32 -5.91 -6.30 -11.35
C ILE A 32 -6.98 -5.22 -11.14
N PHE A 33 -7.27 -4.87 -9.89
CA PHE A 33 -8.12 -3.72 -9.60
C PHE A 33 -7.24 -2.48 -9.38
N ALA A 34 -7.52 -1.46 -10.19
CA ALA A 34 -6.89 -0.15 -10.16
C ALA A 34 -7.85 0.86 -9.50
N ASP A 35 -7.53 1.34 -8.30
CA ASP A 35 -8.39 2.33 -7.60
C ASP A 35 -7.89 3.79 -7.72
N TYR A 36 -8.80 4.73 -7.52
CA TYR A 36 -8.69 6.19 -7.58
C TYR A 36 -8.85 6.83 -6.18
N ARG A 37 -8.42 8.10 -6.03
CA ARG A 37 -8.55 8.92 -4.80
C ARG A 37 -10.00 9.37 -4.53
N ASP A 38 -10.94 8.45 -4.42
CA ASP A 38 -12.34 8.76 -4.08
C ASP A 38 -12.92 7.70 -3.13
N ALA A 39 -13.12 8.09 -1.87
CA ALA A 39 -13.64 7.23 -0.81
C ALA A 39 -15.08 6.73 -1.06
N ASN A 40 -15.85 7.41 -1.91
CA ASN A 40 -17.18 6.94 -2.30
C ASN A 40 -17.10 5.85 -3.36
N LYS A 41 -16.04 5.84 -4.18
CA LYS A 41 -15.80 4.81 -5.18
C LYS A 41 -15.08 3.59 -4.61
N SER A 42 -14.29 3.72 -3.55
CA SER A 42 -13.66 2.56 -2.89
C SER A 42 -14.69 1.53 -2.39
N LYS A 43 -15.85 1.99 -1.89
CA LYS A 43 -16.95 1.12 -1.46
C LYS A 43 -17.55 0.26 -2.58
N ILE A 44 -17.47 0.70 -3.84
CA ILE A 44 -18.02 -0.04 -4.99
C ILE A 44 -17.24 -1.34 -5.27
N PHE A 45 -16.01 -1.42 -4.78
CA PHE A 45 -15.15 -2.59 -4.94
C PHE A 45 -15.27 -3.58 -3.78
N LEU A 46 -15.89 -3.21 -2.66
CA LEU A 46 -16.10 -4.13 -1.53
C LEU A 46 -16.77 -5.44 -1.98
N PRO A 47 -17.84 -5.45 -2.80
CA PRO A 47 -18.45 -6.69 -3.27
C PRO A 47 -17.53 -7.54 -4.15
N LEU A 48 -16.56 -6.92 -4.84
CA LEU A 48 -15.60 -7.63 -5.69
C LEU A 48 -14.45 -8.22 -4.85
N ILE A 49 -13.99 -7.48 -3.85
CA ILE A 49 -13.01 -7.97 -2.86
C ILE A 49 -13.62 -9.11 -2.04
N GLU A 50 -14.88 -8.99 -1.61
CA GLU A 50 -15.61 -10.05 -0.90
C GLU A 50 -15.73 -11.33 -1.74
N LYS A 51 -15.94 -11.22 -3.05
CA LYS A 51 -15.93 -12.39 -3.96
C LYS A 51 -14.56 -13.06 -4.09
N ALA A 52 -13.48 -12.29 -3.90
CA ALA A 52 -12.11 -12.78 -3.97
C ALA A 52 -11.63 -13.46 -2.67
N VAL A 53 -12.36 -13.29 -1.57
CA VAL A 53 -12.07 -13.89 -0.27
C VAL A 53 -12.43 -15.38 -0.29
N THR A 54 -11.45 -16.26 -0.05
CA THR A 54 -11.69 -17.71 0.06
C THR A 54 -10.87 -18.33 1.19
N GLY A 55 -11.46 -18.62 2.36
CA GLY A 55 -10.72 -19.20 3.49
C GLY A 55 -10.08 -18.13 4.40
N GLU A 56 -8.92 -18.41 4.98
CA GLU A 56 -8.26 -17.53 5.97
C GLU A 56 -7.66 -16.25 5.37
N ARG A 57 -7.59 -15.16 6.16
CA ARG A 57 -7.01 -13.87 5.75
C ARG A 57 -5.60 -14.02 5.18
N ASN A 58 -5.44 -13.66 3.89
CA ASN A 58 -4.17 -13.67 3.19
C ASN A 58 -4.06 -12.45 2.25
N VAL A 59 -2.92 -11.77 2.30
CA VAL A 59 -2.62 -10.60 1.45
C VAL A 59 -2.73 -10.88 -0.05
N LEU A 60 -2.48 -12.12 -0.47
CA LEU A 60 -2.54 -12.58 -1.87
C LEU A 60 -3.95 -12.98 -2.33
N GLN A 61 -4.94 -13.03 -1.43
CA GLN A 61 -6.34 -13.33 -1.77
C GLN A 61 -7.18 -12.07 -1.95
N ALA A 62 -7.18 -11.22 -0.94
CA ALA A 62 -7.99 -10.01 -0.89
C ALA A 62 -7.29 -9.02 0.03
N SER A 63 -6.82 -7.90 -0.53
CA SER A 63 -6.09 -6.91 0.25
C SER A 63 -6.43 -5.48 -0.15
N ILE A 64 -6.31 -4.56 0.81
CA ILE A 64 -6.37 -3.11 0.60
C ILE A 64 -5.04 -2.55 1.09
N ILE A 65 -4.22 -2.08 0.15
CA ILE A 65 -2.90 -1.55 0.42
C ILE A 65 -2.87 -0.06 0.07
N ASN A 66 -2.69 0.76 1.10
CA ASN A 66 -2.65 2.21 0.97
C ASN A 66 -1.21 2.72 0.96
N ILE A 67 -0.84 3.51 -0.05
CA ILE A 67 0.50 4.13 -0.09
C ILE A 67 0.53 5.36 0.82
N SER A 68 1.40 5.33 1.82
CA SER A 68 1.60 6.37 2.81
C SER A 68 3.09 6.71 2.98
N THR A 69 3.46 7.37 4.07
CA THR A 69 4.82 7.80 4.34
C THR A 69 5.13 7.76 5.84
N THR A 70 6.38 7.47 6.18
CA THR A 70 6.87 7.61 7.56
C THR A 70 6.75 9.05 8.06
N MET A 71 6.80 10.04 7.17
CA MET A 71 6.64 11.46 7.54
C MET A 71 5.28 11.82 8.14
N SER A 72 4.28 10.95 8.01
CA SER A 72 2.95 11.17 8.60
C SER A 72 2.77 10.50 9.94
N SER A 73 3.86 10.00 10.53
CA SER A 73 3.87 9.49 11.89
C SER A 73 3.87 10.65 12.89
N ILE A 74 2.85 10.71 13.74
CA ILE A 74 2.71 11.69 14.82
C ILE A 74 3.81 11.48 15.85
N THR A 75 4.18 10.24 16.15
CA THR A 75 5.18 9.93 17.17
C THR A 75 6.60 10.36 16.80
N ILE A 76 6.92 10.45 15.51
CA ILE A 76 8.24 10.92 15.05
C ILE A 76 8.20 12.32 14.43
N ALA A 77 7.04 12.94 14.25
CA ALA A 77 6.90 14.23 13.57
C ALA A 77 7.81 15.32 14.16
N SER A 78 8.02 15.31 15.48
CA SER A 78 8.88 16.27 16.18
C SER A 78 10.38 16.09 15.92
N THR A 79 10.81 14.95 15.37
CA THR A 79 12.23 14.66 15.08
C THR A 79 12.61 15.02 13.65
N LEU A 80 11.64 15.35 12.80
CA LEU A 80 11.86 15.69 11.40
C LEU A 80 12.40 17.13 11.26
N SER A 81 13.45 17.28 10.46
CA SER A 81 14.04 18.60 10.15
C SER A 81 13.23 19.42 9.14
N TYR A 82 12.20 18.82 8.53
CA TYR A 82 11.34 19.43 7.54
C TYR A 82 9.89 18.97 7.70
N CYS A 83 8.96 19.92 7.63
CA CYS A 83 7.53 19.66 7.73
C CYS A 83 6.81 20.10 6.45
N ALA A 84 6.24 19.14 5.72
CA ALA A 84 5.30 19.39 4.64
C ALA A 84 3.88 19.27 5.21
N TYR A 85 3.39 20.32 5.86
CA TYR A 85 2.17 20.30 6.66
C TYR A 85 0.97 19.67 5.94
N ASP A 86 0.67 20.12 4.73
CA ASP A 86 -0.45 19.64 3.91
C ASP A 86 -0.30 18.15 3.54
N TYR A 87 0.88 17.76 3.07
CA TYR A 87 1.18 16.38 2.70
C TYR A 87 1.15 15.44 3.92
N GLN A 88 1.81 15.82 5.02
CA GLN A 88 1.86 15.04 6.25
C GLN A 88 0.46 14.89 6.85
N CYS A 89 -0.32 15.97 6.97
CA CYS A 89 -1.69 15.91 7.47
C CYS A 89 -2.59 15.03 6.59
N SER A 90 -2.49 15.14 5.26
CA SER A 90 -3.25 14.28 4.34
C SER A 90 -2.92 12.80 4.53
N ARG A 91 -1.63 12.46 4.70
CA ARG A 91 -1.17 11.09 4.93
C ARG A 91 -1.47 10.59 6.34
N ALA A 92 -1.49 11.45 7.34
CA ALA A 92 -1.89 11.12 8.71
C ALA A 92 -3.40 10.79 8.77
N ALA A 93 -4.23 11.54 8.02
CA ALA A 93 -5.64 11.22 7.86
C ALA A 93 -5.84 9.85 7.18
N LEU A 94 -5.06 9.53 6.14
CA LEU A 94 -5.07 8.21 5.49
C LEU A 94 -4.63 7.08 6.45
N ASN A 95 -3.63 7.34 7.29
CA ASN A 95 -3.17 6.42 8.32
C ASN A 95 -4.33 6.08 9.28
N MET A 96 -4.99 7.10 9.84
CA MET A 96 -6.13 6.94 10.73
C MET A 96 -7.28 6.20 10.04
N TYR A 97 -7.65 6.62 8.82
CA TYR A 97 -8.69 5.96 8.04
C TYR A 97 -8.42 4.45 7.86
N THR A 98 -7.18 4.08 7.54
CA THR A 98 -6.81 2.67 7.33
C THR A 98 -6.89 1.85 8.61
N VAL A 99 -6.52 2.42 9.76
CA VAL A 99 -6.66 1.77 11.07
C VAL A 99 -8.13 1.58 11.45
N CYS A 100 -8.97 2.59 11.23
CA CYS A 100 -10.41 2.49 11.42
C CYS A 100 -11.02 1.41 10.52
N LEU A 101 -10.69 1.41 9.23
CA LEU A 101 -11.17 0.44 8.26
C LEU A 101 -10.72 -0.99 8.63
N ALA A 102 -9.47 -1.16 9.06
CA ALA A 102 -8.94 -2.44 9.53
C ALA A 102 -9.68 -2.94 10.79
N THR A 103 -10.11 -2.02 11.67
CA THR A 103 -10.93 -2.36 12.84
C THR A 103 -12.34 -2.78 12.42
N GLU A 104 -12.98 -2.01 11.55
CA GLU A 104 -14.34 -2.29 11.04
C GLU A 104 -14.39 -3.65 10.32
N LEU A 105 -13.40 -3.91 9.48
CA LEU A 105 -13.30 -5.12 8.66
C LEU A 105 -12.51 -6.25 9.36
N ALA A 106 -12.29 -6.16 10.68
CA ALA A 106 -11.48 -7.13 11.43
C ALA A 106 -12.03 -8.58 11.39
N LYS A 107 -13.32 -8.76 11.12
CA LYS A 107 -13.94 -10.09 10.93
C LYS A 107 -14.02 -10.50 9.46
N SER A 108 -13.69 -9.61 8.54
CA SER A 108 -13.50 -9.97 7.14
C SER A 108 -12.13 -10.66 6.96
N ASN A 109 -12.01 -11.51 5.96
CA ASN A 109 -10.72 -12.09 5.57
C ASN A 109 -9.95 -11.17 4.59
N ILE A 110 -10.27 -9.87 4.57
CA ILE A 110 -9.57 -8.86 3.78
C ILE A 110 -8.33 -8.42 4.58
N PHE A 111 -7.17 -8.41 3.94
CA PHE A 111 -5.93 -7.93 4.54
C PHE A 111 -5.74 -6.43 4.28
N ILE A 112 -5.52 -5.62 5.31
CA ILE A 112 -5.49 -4.17 5.18
C ILE A 112 -4.18 -3.64 5.78
N ALA A 113 -3.42 -2.84 5.04
CA ALA A 113 -2.17 -2.25 5.52
C ALA A 113 -1.81 -0.95 4.79
N LEU A 114 -0.87 -0.19 5.36
CA LEU A 114 -0.22 0.95 4.72
C LEU A 114 1.21 0.60 4.33
N LEU A 115 1.71 1.15 3.23
CA LEU A 115 3.10 1.02 2.80
C LEU A 115 3.78 2.38 2.68
N HIS A 116 4.96 2.50 3.27
CA HIS A 116 5.93 3.51 2.93
C HIS A 116 6.84 2.99 1.80
N PRO A 117 6.81 3.61 0.60
CA PRO A 117 7.59 3.16 -0.55
C PRO A 117 9.04 3.68 -0.56
N GLY A 118 9.44 4.44 0.46
CA GLY A 118 10.67 5.23 0.42
C GLY A 118 10.54 6.50 -0.40
N TRP A 119 11.69 7.14 -0.64
CA TRP A 119 11.79 8.34 -1.47
C TRP A 119 12.09 7.93 -2.92
N VAL A 120 11.02 7.83 -3.72
CA VAL A 120 11.08 7.28 -5.10
C VAL A 120 11.10 8.39 -6.14
N GLN A 121 11.95 8.23 -7.16
CA GLN A 121 12.10 9.14 -8.30
C GLN A 121 10.84 9.12 -9.18
N THR A 122 9.87 9.94 -8.81
CA THR A 122 8.67 10.22 -9.60
C THR A 122 8.70 11.64 -10.14
N ASP A 123 7.73 12.02 -10.97
CA ASP A 123 7.59 13.40 -11.46
C ASP A 123 7.50 14.44 -10.33
N MET A 124 7.01 14.04 -9.14
CA MET A 124 6.94 14.90 -7.95
C MET A 124 8.33 15.13 -7.33
N GLU A 125 9.22 14.15 -7.39
CA GLU A 125 10.52 14.15 -6.68
C GLU A 125 11.72 14.44 -7.60
N ARG A 126 11.51 14.44 -8.92
CA ARG A 126 12.55 14.64 -9.95
C ARG A 126 13.77 13.74 -9.65
N LYS A 127 15.00 14.19 -9.98
CA LYS A 127 16.25 13.41 -9.80
C LYS A 127 16.81 13.41 -8.37
N ARG A 128 16.07 13.90 -7.36
CA ARG A 128 16.60 14.04 -5.98
C ARG A 128 16.37 12.80 -5.11
N ALA A 129 15.41 11.98 -5.47
CA ALA A 129 15.07 10.76 -4.75
C ALA A 129 16.13 9.66 -4.90
N SER A 130 16.24 8.80 -3.88
CA SER A 130 17.27 7.76 -3.78
C SER A 130 16.90 6.45 -4.48
N LEU A 131 15.61 6.16 -4.64
CA LEU A 131 15.11 4.92 -5.27
C LEU A 131 14.53 5.21 -6.66
N ASN A 132 14.90 4.41 -7.66
CA ASN A 132 14.21 4.46 -8.96
C ASN A 132 12.87 3.69 -8.90
N ILE A 133 12.01 3.90 -9.90
CA ILE A 133 10.65 3.32 -9.94
C ILE A 133 10.69 1.79 -10.00
N ASP A 134 11.60 1.19 -10.76
CA ASP A 134 11.65 -0.25 -10.95
C ASP A 134 12.09 -0.96 -9.66
N GLU A 135 13.10 -0.41 -8.98
CA GLU A 135 13.59 -0.90 -7.70
C GLU A 135 12.52 -0.76 -6.61
N ALA A 136 11.88 0.41 -6.51
CA ALA A 136 10.78 0.62 -5.57
C ALA A 136 9.62 -0.36 -5.84
N SER A 137 9.24 -0.55 -7.11
CA SER A 137 8.16 -1.48 -7.48
C SER A 137 8.50 -2.92 -7.09
N LYS A 138 9.74 -3.36 -7.34
CA LYS A 138 10.21 -4.69 -6.93
C LYS A 138 10.19 -4.85 -5.41
N ASN A 139 10.67 -3.86 -4.67
CA ASN A 139 10.69 -3.88 -3.21
C ASN A 139 9.27 -3.92 -2.62
N ILE A 140 8.36 -3.12 -3.16
CA ILE A 140 6.93 -3.12 -2.79
C ILE A 140 6.30 -4.49 -3.01
N ILE A 141 6.49 -5.10 -4.18
CA ILE A 141 5.91 -6.41 -4.49
C ILE A 141 6.48 -7.48 -3.55
N ASN A 142 7.80 -7.50 -3.37
CA ASN A 142 8.45 -8.42 -2.45
C ASN A 142 7.90 -8.26 -1.02
N CYS A 143 7.71 -7.01 -0.56
CA CYS A 143 7.13 -6.79 0.74
C CYS A 143 5.67 -7.28 0.82
N ILE A 144 4.83 -6.91 -0.15
CA ILE A 144 3.43 -7.35 -0.21
C ILE A 144 3.34 -8.88 -0.15
N THR A 145 4.20 -9.59 -0.88
CA THR A 145 4.20 -11.06 -0.88
C THR A 145 4.73 -11.69 0.42
N ALA A 146 5.50 -10.94 1.21
CA ALA A 146 6.09 -11.41 2.47
C ALA A 146 5.24 -11.04 3.71
N MET A 147 4.28 -10.12 3.58
CA MET A 147 3.44 -9.67 4.70
C MET A 147 2.60 -10.80 5.29
N LYS A 148 2.47 -10.74 6.62
CA LYS A 148 1.75 -11.68 7.50
C LYS A 148 0.73 -10.94 8.36
N ASN A 149 -0.11 -11.67 9.09
CA ASN A 149 -1.14 -11.09 9.96
C ASN A 149 -0.63 -10.07 10.99
N GLU A 150 0.62 -10.16 11.45
CA GLU A 150 1.22 -9.14 12.35
C GLU A 150 1.32 -7.74 11.72
N HIS A 151 1.31 -7.65 10.38
CA HIS A 151 1.35 -6.41 9.61
C HIS A 151 -0.05 -5.82 9.36
N TYR A 152 -1.12 -6.53 9.75
CA TYR A 152 -2.50 -6.07 9.56
C TYR A 152 -2.77 -4.76 10.32
N GLY A 153 -3.28 -3.76 9.61
CA GLY A 153 -3.57 -2.43 10.14
C GLY A 153 -2.33 -1.61 10.51
N LYS A 154 -1.14 -2.01 10.03
CA LYS A 154 0.13 -1.32 10.31
C LYS A 154 0.65 -0.52 9.12
N LEU A 155 1.54 0.42 9.42
CA LEU A 155 2.38 1.09 8.42
C LEU A 155 3.67 0.30 8.25
N ILE A 156 3.96 -0.14 7.02
CA ILE A 156 5.06 -1.04 6.71
C ILE A 156 6.08 -0.34 5.83
N ASP A 157 7.36 -0.47 6.17
CA ASP A 157 8.46 -0.05 5.32
C ASP A 157 8.69 -1.08 4.22
N SER A 158 8.44 -0.68 2.97
CA SER A 158 8.70 -1.54 1.82
C SER A 158 10.08 -1.36 1.22
N THR A 159 10.88 -0.38 1.66
CA THR A 159 12.20 -0.08 1.06
C THR A 159 13.20 -1.22 1.20
N SER A 160 13.08 -2.01 2.26
CA SER A 160 13.91 -3.19 2.53
C SER A 160 13.36 -4.49 1.90
N GLY A 161 12.42 -4.38 0.94
CA GLY A 161 11.83 -5.51 0.25
C GLY A 161 11.10 -6.46 1.20
N SER A 162 11.51 -7.74 1.24
CA SER A 162 10.84 -8.80 2.00
C SER A 162 10.94 -8.66 3.52
N LYS A 163 11.70 -7.70 4.06
CA LYS A 163 11.85 -7.50 5.51
C LYS A 163 10.57 -6.92 6.15
N CYS A 164 9.87 -6.03 5.44
CA CYS A 164 8.60 -5.43 5.85
C CYS A 164 8.58 -4.90 7.31
N ASP A 165 9.53 -4.05 7.68
CA ASP A 165 9.59 -3.50 9.04
C ASP A 165 8.32 -2.70 9.36
N ILE A 166 7.77 -2.88 10.57
CA ILE A 166 6.62 -2.10 11.05
C ILE A 166 7.11 -0.73 11.51
N LEU A 167 6.54 0.32 10.93
CA LEU A 167 6.82 1.72 11.24
C LEU A 167 5.83 2.26 12.29
N PRO A 168 6.25 3.27 13.08
CA PRO A 168 5.37 3.91 14.03
C PRO A 168 4.33 4.80 13.33
N PHE A 169 3.25 5.10 14.05
CA PHE A 169 2.19 6.01 13.61
C PHE A 169 2.35 7.43 14.16
#